data_AF-A0A495VEZ7-F1
#
_entry.id   AF-A0A495VEZ7-F1
#
_cell.length_a   1.000
_cell.length_b   1.000
_cell.length_c   1.000
_cell.angle_alpha   90.00
_cell.angle_beta   90.00
_cell.angle_gamma   90.00
#
_symmetry.space_group_name_H-M   'P 1'
#
loop_
_entity.id
_entity.type
_entity.pdbx_description
1 polymer ?
#
loop_
_entity_poly.entity_id
_entity_poly.type
_entity_poly.pdbx_seq_one_letter_code
_entity_poly.pdbx_strand_id
1 'polypeptide(L)'
;MLVQTVGELLNDRVTLDLEGIDRLYLNLYQPRLQTGGGVANFFKVHRGAKVASTVLMAPISRAFVNAIEGFAQREGVEIVTFARGQRKDDVTRERLGDFAQAEGVLYIGKAQERFASFRMIKKISTHTGQPYPWFTRGTVMCNHFYFYLVDANFGPLFITFCSYFPYTARICLNGHEYVKRQLAKEGIAFEALDNGLLACADPARAQRILDDLNEETIAALVAKWLGRLPDPFTAEDHAAGYTFQLSILQAEFARTQVFDRPLSGRHLFEEVIRENLDLGRPEKVSLIFSRRITKRTPGSFHTRVITQGVTPSLHVSYKASKIKQYFKEPQVVGGQRAPRLHLDDPRVLALFTALCLFLTLPEGFRHARMRTWMAEALGLPLAAYSPGRMTYDLRRLRLHGLIERIPHSHSYRVTDAGLRVALFFTKVHSRILRPGLSQLFDGCPKAPNRPIATAMGRLQLALDDLFEQAKLEPT
;
A
#
# COMPACT_ATOMS: atom_id res chain seq x y z
N MET A 1 26.51 -18.97 -18.42
CA MET A 1 25.67 -17.74 -18.50
C MET A 1 26.62 -16.58 -18.64
N LEU A 2 26.43 -15.70 -19.63
CA LEU A 2 27.16 -14.44 -19.69
C LEU A 2 26.78 -13.64 -18.44
N VAL A 3 27.77 -13.33 -17.60
CA VAL A 3 27.62 -12.46 -16.44
C VAL A 3 27.38 -11.06 -17.00
N GLN A 4 26.11 -10.69 -17.17
CA GLN A 4 25.73 -9.32 -17.48
C GLN A 4 25.65 -8.57 -16.17
N THR A 5 26.30 -7.41 -16.09
CA THR A 5 26.21 -6.56 -14.90
C THR A 5 24.82 -5.93 -14.80
N VAL A 6 24.38 -5.57 -13.59
CA VAL A 6 23.15 -4.80 -13.37
C VAL A 6 23.11 -3.53 -14.24
N GLY A 7 24.25 -2.87 -14.45
CA GLY A 7 24.36 -1.69 -15.32
C GLY A 7 24.08 -1.99 -16.80
N GLU A 8 24.56 -3.12 -17.31
CA GLU A 8 24.31 -3.57 -18.69
C GLU A 8 22.86 -4.05 -18.89
N LEU A 9 22.20 -4.54 -17.84
CA LEU A 9 20.78 -4.91 -17.87
C LEU A 9 19.85 -3.68 -17.84
N LEU A 10 20.32 -2.56 -17.28
CA LEU A 10 19.58 -1.30 -17.17
C LEU A 10 19.72 -0.42 -18.42
N ASN A 11 20.94 -0.30 -18.96
CA ASN A 11 21.19 0.47 -20.17
C ASN A 11 20.45 -0.20 -21.36
N ASP A 12 19.70 0.60 -22.12
CA ASP A 12 18.91 0.21 -23.31
C ASP A 12 17.61 -0.59 -23.08
N ARG A 13 17.23 -0.89 -21.82
CA ARG A 13 16.00 -1.65 -21.52
C ARG A 13 14.94 -0.87 -20.77
N VAL A 14 15.30 0.28 -20.20
CA VAL A 14 14.36 1.16 -19.48
C VAL A 14 13.80 2.21 -20.44
N THR A 15 12.48 2.15 -20.66
CA THR A 15 11.73 3.07 -21.55
C THR A 15 11.17 4.29 -20.81
N LEU A 16 11.04 4.20 -19.49
CA LEU A 16 10.61 5.29 -18.62
C LEU A 16 11.30 5.11 -17.26
N ASP A 17 11.87 6.19 -16.73
CA ASP A 17 12.46 6.24 -15.38
C ASP A 17 12.01 7.54 -14.72
N LEU A 18 11.18 7.43 -13.68
CA LEU A 18 10.64 8.57 -12.96
C LEU A 18 10.84 8.38 -11.46
N GLU A 19 11.32 9.40 -10.78
CA GLU A 19 11.46 9.42 -9.33
C GLU A 19 10.69 10.59 -8.72
N GLY A 20 9.97 10.35 -7.62
CA GLY A 20 9.24 11.41 -6.94
C GLY A 20 8.51 10.95 -5.69
N ILE A 21 7.71 11.86 -5.13
CA ILE A 21 6.85 11.58 -3.98
C ILE A 21 5.74 10.62 -4.41
N ASP A 22 5.62 9.47 -3.75
CA ASP A 22 4.50 8.55 -3.92
C ASP A 22 3.33 8.98 -3.03
N ARG A 23 3.54 8.95 -1.71
CA ARG A 23 2.53 9.33 -0.71
C ARG A 23 3.17 10.20 0.36
N LEU A 24 2.57 11.36 0.60
CA LEU A 24 3.00 12.27 1.64
C LEU A 24 1.87 12.46 2.65
N TYR A 25 2.12 12.01 3.88
CA TYR A 25 1.29 12.27 5.04
C TYR A 25 1.90 13.40 5.86
N LEU A 26 1.14 14.46 6.05
CA LEU A 26 1.52 15.59 6.91
C LEU A 26 0.58 15.66 8.11
N ASN A 27 1.12 15.97 9.29
CA ASN A 27 0.30 16.43 10.40
C ASN A 27 -0.05 17.90 10.19
N LEU A 28 -1.31 18.22 10.45
CA LEU A 28 -1.83 19.56 10.65
C LEU A 28 -2.03 19.70 12.16
N TYR A 29 -1.07 20.33 12.84
CA TYR A 29 -1.10 20.44 14.30
C TYR A 29 -1.06 21.89 14.73
N GLN A 30 -1.69 22.22 15.84
CA GLN A 30 -1.57 23.55 16.44
C GLN A 30 -0.38 23.51 17.43
N PRO A 31 0.73 24.23 17.20
CA PRO A 31 1.96 24.10 18.00
C PRO A 31 1.81 24.43 19.48
N ARG A 32 1.09 25.52 19.78
CA ARG A 32 0.80 25.98 21.14
C ARG A 32 -0.09 25.00 21.92
N LEU A 33 -0.80 24.09 21.26
CA LEU A 33 -1.68 23.10 21.90
C LEU A 33 -1.02 21.72 22.04
N GLN A 34 0.29 21.60 21.82
CA GLN A 34 1.01 20.33 21.97
C GLN A 34 1.43 20.01 23.41
N THR A 35 1.24 20.94 24.35
CA THR A 35 1.59 20.77 25.76
C THR A 35 0.41 21.09 26.68
N GLY A 36 0.41 20.50 27.89
CA GLY A 36 -0.64 20.77 28.88
C GLY A 36 -0.70 22.23 29.32
N GLY A 37 0.46 22.88 29.43
CA GLY A 37 0.53 24.32 29.72
C GLY A 37 -0.06 25.18 28.60
N GLY A 38 0.18 24.79 27.34
CA GLY A 38 -0.41 25.44 26.18
C GLY A 38 -1.93 25.35 26.12
N VAL A 39 -2.49 24.17 26.43
CA VAL A 39 -3.93 23.97 26.60
C VAL A 39 -4.50 24.81 27.75
N ALA A 40 -3.82 24.84 28.90
CA ALA A 40 -4.24 25.68 30.01
C ALA A 40 -4.24 27.17 29.64
N ASN A 41 -3.23 27.63 28.89
CA ASN A 41 -3.12 28.99 28.40
C ASN A 41 -4.25 29.35 27.42
N PHE A 42 -4.58 28.45 26.49
CA PHE A 42 -5.71 28.64 25.57
C PHE A 42 -7.02 28.90 26.32
N PHE A 43 -7.33 28.08 27.33
CA PHE A 43 -8.58 28.30 28.07
C PHE A 43 -8.52 29.48 29.04
N LYS A 44 -7.45 29.64 29.82
CA LYS A 44 -7.40 30.68 30.86
C LYS A 44 -7.14 32.08 30.31
N VAL A 45 -6.14 32.21 29.45
CA VAL A 45 -5.64 33.51 29.00
C VAL A 45 -6.40 33.94 27.75
N HIS A 46 -6.47 33.07 26.74
CA HIS A 46 -7.12 33.42 25.47
C HIS A 46 -8.65 33.39 25.57
N ARG A 47 -9.24 32.33 26.12
CA ARG A 47 -10.70 32.21 26.29
C ARG A 47 -11.25 32.75 27.61
N GLY A 48 -10.42 33.37 28.46
CA GLY A 48 -10.84 34.03 29.70
C GLY A 48 -11.44 33.11 30.77
N ALA A 49 -11.26 31.79 30.68
CA ALA A 49 -11.85 30.85 31.64
C ALA A 49 -11.17 30.96 33.01
N LYS A 50 -11.97 31.06 34.09
CA LYS A 50 -11.45 31.11 35.47
C LYS A 50 -10.57 29.90 35.82
N VAL A 51 -10.96 28.72 35.36
CA VAL A 51 -10.25 27.45 35.57
C VAL A 51 -10.17 26.69 34.26
N ALA A 52 -8.98 26.27 33.84
CA ALA A 52 -8.84 25.38 32.71
C ALA A 52 -9.21 23.95 33.12
N SER A 53 -10.22 23.40 32.44
CA SER A 53 -10.76 22.05 32.67
C SER A 53 -11.11 21.39 31.35
N THR A 54 -11.04 20.06 31.30
CA THR A 54 -11.49 19.29 30.12
C THR A 54 -12.98 19.48 29.82
N VAL A 55 -13.77 19.91 30.81
CA VAL A 55 -15.20 20.24 30.61
C VAL A 55 -15.37 21.35 29.55
N LEU A 56 -14.40 22.26 29.44
CA LEU A 56 -14.42 23.35 28.45
C LEU A 56 -14.17 22.86 27.02
N MET A 57 -13.58 21.67 26.84
CA MET A 57 -13.31 21.10 25.52
C MET A 57 -14.57 20.55 24.85
N ALA A 58 -15.54 20.07 25.63
CA ALA A 58 -16.72 19.38 25.09
C ALA A 58 -17.64 20.30 24.27
N PRO A 59 -18.00 21.52 24.73
CA PRO A 59 -18.81 22.45 23.93
C PRO A 59 -18.17 22.85 22.61
N ILE A 60 -16.88 23.22 22.62
CA ILE A 60 -16.16 23.62 21.40
C ILE A 60 -15.99 22.43 20.43
N SER A 61 -15.80 21.21 20.96
CA SER A 61 -15.71 20.01 20.13
C SER A 61 -17.06 19.68 19.49
N ARG A 62 -18.15 19.85 20.23
CA ARG A 62 -19.52 19.69 19.70
C ARG A 62 -19.86 20.74 18.65
N ALA A 63 -19.48 21.99 18.87
CA ALA A 63 -19.66 23.07 17.90
C ALA A 63 -18.94 22.75 16.57
N PHE A 64 -17.71 22.22 16.65
CA PHE A 64 -16.99 21.79 15.45
C PHE A 64 -17.69 20.62 14.73
N VAL A 65 -18.16 19.60 15.45
CA VAL A 65 -18.93 18.50 14.85
C VAL A 65 -20.19 19.01 14.16
N ASN A 66 -20.93 19.92 14.80
CA ASN A 66 -22.12 20.54 14.20
C ASN A 66 -21.77 21.36 12.96
N ALA A 67 -20.61 22.02 12.94
CA ALA A 67 -20.14 22.76 11.76
C ALA A 67 -19.83 21.81 10.58
N ILE A 68 -19.27 20.62 10.85
CA ILE A 68 -19.06 19.57 9.84
C ILE A 68 -20.39 19.04 9.31
N GLU A 69 -21.33 18.71 10.20
CA GLU A 69 -22.64 18.19 9.81
C GLU A 69 -23.45 19.23 9.02
N GLY A 70 -23.42 20.49 9.45
CA GLY A 70 -24.05 21.60 8.73
C GLY A 70 -23.38 21.87 7.38
N PHE A 71 -22.06 21.75 7.28
CA PHE A 71 -21.35 21.85 6.00
C PHE A 71 -21.78 20.74 5.04
N ALA A 72 -21.81 19.49 5.50
CA ALA A 72 -22.23 18.36 4.69
C ALA A 72 -23.66 18.55 4.14
N GLN A 73 -24.58 19.04 4.96
CA GLN A 73 -25.95 19.36 4.54
C GLN A 73 -26.00 20.49 3.51
N ARG A 74 -25.28 21.60 3.72
CA ARG A 74 -25.27 22.75 2.80
C ARG A 74 -24.67 22.40 1.44
N GLU A 75 -23.59 21.64 1.43
CA GLU A 75 -22.88 21.26 0.20
C GLU A 75 -23.45 20.00 -0.47
N GLY A 76 -24.48 19.36 0.13
CA GLY A 76 -25.05 18.11 -0.39
C GLY A 76 -24.08 16.93 -0.35
N VAL A 77 -23.12 16.94 0.57
CA VAL A 77 -22.06 15.92 0.70
C VAL A 77 -22.47 14.84 1.70
N GLU A 78 -22.34 13.58 1.31
CA GLU A 78 -22.67 12.44 2.18
C GLU A 78 -21.64 12.25 3.31
N ILE A 79 -22.11 11.99 4.54
CA ILE A 79 -21.29 11.51 5.66
C ILE A 79 -21.44 9.98 5.79
N VAL A 80 -20.38 9.24 5.49
CA VAL A 80 -20.34 7.77 5.50
C VAL A 80 -19.66 7.26 6.76
N THR A 81 -20.36 6.48 7.58
CA THR A 81 -19.73 5.83 8.75
C THR A 81 -19.04 4.54 8.33
N PHE A 82 -17.73 4.43 8.57
CA PHE A 82 -16.96 3.24 8.20
C PHE A 82 -17.22 2.07 9.13
N ALA A 83 -17.46 0.89 8.55
CA ALA A 83 -17.57 -0.35 9.31
C ALA A 83 -16.19 -0.84 9.78
N ARG A 84 -16.17 -1.61 10.88
CA ARG A 84 -14.93 -2.18 11.42
C ARG A 84 -14.26 -3.08 10.38
N GLY A 85 -13.00 -2.78 10.04
CA GLY A 85 -12.22 -3.56 9.06
C GLY A 85 -12.52 -3.23 7.60
N GLN A 86 -13.45 -2.31 7.32
CA GLN A 86 -13.71 -1.83 5.96
C GLN A 86 -12.49 -1.06 5.44
N ARG A 87 -12.05 -1.40 4.23
CA ARG A 87 -10.93 -0.70 3.58
C ARG A 87 -11.44 0.61 2.99
N LYS A 88 -11.02 1.72 3.59
CA LYS A 88 -11.41 3.07 3.19
C LYS A 88 -11.06 3.37 1.72
N ASP A 89 -9.89 2.89 1.26
CA ASP A 89 -9.44 3.02 -0.14
C ASP A 89 -10.38 2.38 -1.16
N ASP A 90 -10.99 1.23 -0.83
CA ASP A 90 -11.87 0.52 -1.77
C ASP A 90 -13.19 1.29 -1.92
N VAL A 91 -13.74 1.81 -0.81
CA VAL A 91 -14.93 2.68 -0.79
C VAL A 91 -14.68 3.99 -1.54
N THR A 92 -13.50 4.59 -1.35
CA THR A 92 -13.13 5.85 -2.02
C THR A 92 -13.02 5.64 -3.54
N ARG A 93 -12.44 4.52 -3.97
CA ARG A 93 -12.23 4.21 -5.40
C ARG A 93 -13.54 4.05 -6.16
N GLU A 94 -14.52 3.37 -5.56
CA GLU A 94 -15.86 3.23 -6.13
C GLU A 94 -16.48 4.61 -6.38
N ARG A 95 -16.46 5.47 -5.36
CA ARG A 95 -17.03 6.83 -5.42
C ARG A 95 -16.30 7.76 -6.38
N LEU A 96 -14.97 7.63 -6.49
CA LEU A 96 -14.17 8.41 -7.45
C LEU A 96 -14.57 8.14 -8.91
N GLY A 97 -15.04 6.93 -9.23
CA GLY A 97 -15.50 6.58 -10.57
C GLY A 97 -16.72 7.38 -11.03
N ASP A 98 -17.57 7.80 -10.08
CA ASP A 98 -18.81 8.54 -10.35
C ASP A 98 -18.65 10.06 -10.18
N PHE A 99 -17.45 10.54 -9.83
CA PHE A 99 -17.22 11.96 -9.54
C PHE A 99 -17.01 12.77 -10.83
N ALA A 100 -17.98 13.61 -11.17
CA ALA A 100 -17.98 14.37 -12.42
C ALA A 100 -17.25 15.72 -12.36
N GLN A 101 -17.08 16.30 -11.16
CA GLN A 101 -16.51 17.65 -11.03
C GLN A 101 -14.98 17.63 -11.15
N ALA A 102 -14.41 18.75 -11.60
CA ALA A 102 -12.95 18.92 -11.68
C ALA A 102 -12.30 19.07 -10.30
N GLU A 103 -13.04 19.63 -9.34
CA GLU A 103 -12.59 19.89 -7.96
C GLU A 103 -13.79 19.92 -7.01
N GLY A 104 -13.65 19.32 -5.82
CA GLY A 104 -14.71 19.34 -4.81
C GLY A 104 -14.51 18.33 -3.68
N VAL A 105 -15.47 18.31 -2.76
CA VAL A 105 -15.54 17.30 -1.70
C VAL A 105 -16.28 16.08 -2.24
N LEU A 106 -15.62 14.93 -2.26
CA LEU A 106 -16.20 13.69 -2.75
C LEU A 106 -17.23 13.13 -1.76
N TYR A 107 -16.80 12.95 -0.51
CA TYR A 107 -17.64 12.53 0.62
C TYR A 107 -16.86 12.74 1.93
N ILE A 108 -17.57 12.63 3.06
CA ILE A 108 -16.96 12.69 4.39
C ILE A 108 -17.05 11.31 5.04
N GLY A 109 -15.91 10.65 5.25
CA GLY A 109 -15.83 9.43 6.02
C GLY A 109 -15.82 9.69 7.53
N LYS A 110 -16.52 8.89 8.33
CA LYS A 110 -16.57 8.97 9.80
C LYS A 110 -16.11 7.65 10.40
N ALA A 111 -15.10 7.69 11.26
CA ALA A 111 -14.65 6.52 12.02
C ALA A 111 -14.36 6.90 13.47
N GLN A 112 -14.63 5.99 14.41
CA GLN A 112 -14.25 6.20 15.80
C GLN A 112 -12.84 5.62 16.03
N GLU A 113 -11.90 6.47 16.44
CA GLU A 113 -10.50 6.09 16.58
C GLU A 113 -9.91 6.57 17.92
N ARG A 114 -8.86 5.88 18.37
CA ARG A 114 -8.10 6.29 19.56
C ARG A 114 -7.23 7.49 19.21
N PHE A 115 -7.32 8.54 20.01
CA PHE A 115 -6.60 9.78 19.80
C PHE A 115 -5.88 10.22 21.08
N ALA A 116 -4.64 10.70 20.95
CA ALA A 116 -3.84 11.20 22.06
C ALA A 116 -4.18 12.67 22.35
N SER A 117 -5.07 12.91 23.31
CA SER A 117 -5.46 14.25 23.77
C SER A 117 -4.96 14.51 25.20
N PHE A 118 -5.58 15.45 25.90
CA PHE A 118 -5.27 15.85 27.27
C PHE A 118 -6.38 15.46 28.23
N ARG A 119 -5.97 15.02 29.41
CA ARG A 119 -6.83 14.82 30.58
C ARG A 119 -6.38 15.76 31.69
N MET A 120 -7.32 16.28 32.47
CA MET A 120 -7.02 17.08 33.65
C MET A 120 -6.92 16.16 34.86
N ILE A 121 -5.83 16.29 35.60
CA ILE A 121 -5.64 15.72 36.93
C ILE A 121 -5.43 16.84 37.95
N LYS A 122 -5.78 16.61 39.20
CA LYS A 122 -5.50 17.53 40.30
C LYS A 122 -4.07 17.30 40.80
N LYS A 123 -3.24 18.33 40.83
CA LYS A 123 -1.93 18.32 41.50
C LYS A 123 -1.96 19.28 42.69
N ILE A 124 -1.08 19.07 43.66
CA ILE A 124 -0.89 19.96 44.80
C ILE A 124 0.37 20.79 44.55
N SER A 125 0.26 22.10 44.74
CA SER A 125 1.40 23.02 44.61
C SER A 125 2.33 22.85 45.80
N THR A 126 3.62 22.60 45.55
CA THR A 126 4.66 22.54 46.59
C THR A 126 4.95 23.92 47.20
N HIS A 127 4.56 25.01 46.52
CA HIS A 127 4.77 26.37 47.02
C HIS A 127 3.60 26.90 47.84
N THR A 128 2.36 26.55 47.49
CA THR A 128 1.16 27.11 48.11
C THR A 128 0.33 26.10 48.89
N GLY A 129 0.61 24.80 48.78
CA GLY A 129 -0.20 23.72 49.35
C GLY A 129 -1.58 23.56 48.72
N GLN A 130 -1.96 24.45 47.79
CA GLN A 130 -3.28 24.45 47.17
C GLN A 130 -3.33 23.52 45.96
N PRO A 131 -4.48 22.90 45.70
CA PRO A 131 -4.65 22.10 44.51
C PRO A 131 -4.84 22.95 43.26
N TYR A 132 -4.31 22.48 42.13
CA TYR A 132 -4.45 23.12 40.83
C TYR A 132 -4.63 22.09 39.70
N PRO A 133 -5.30 22.46 38.60
CA PRO A 133 -5.49 21.57 37.46
C PRO A 133 -4.18 21.40 36.69
N TRP A 134 -3.85 20.16 36.36
CA TRP A 134 -2.69 19.79 35.55
C TRP A 134 -3.13 18.96 34.35
N PHE A 135 -2.79 19.40 33.15
CA PHE A 135 -3.07 18.63 31.95
C PHE A 135 -1.95 17.64 31.65
N THR A 136 -2.32 16.37 31.53
CA THR A 136 -1.42 15.29 31.11
C THR A 136 -1.94 14.64 29.83
N ARG A 137 -1.06 14.02 29.04
CA ARG A 137 -1.46 13.28 27.85
C ARG A 137 -2.28 12.06 28.25
N GLY A 138 -3.32 11.78 27.48
CA GLY A 138 -4.17 10.60 27.67
C GLY A 138 -4.93 10.24 26.40
N THR A 139 -5.34 8.98 26.30
CA THR A 139 -6.08 8.51 25.14
C THR A 139 -7.57 8.82 25.30
N VAL A 140 -8.19 9.37 24.26
CA VAL A 140 -9.63 9.52 24.14
C VAL A 140 -10.12 8.75 22.92
N MET A 141 -11.37 8.31 22.95
CA MET A 141 -12.02 7.69 21.79
C MET A 141 -12.92 8.76 21.16
N CYS A 142 -12.56 9.27 19.99
CA CYS A 142 -13.32 10.34 19.31
C CYS A 142 -13.59 9.98 17.86
N ASN A 143 -14.55 10.68 17.25
CA ASN A 143 -14.76 10.56 15.81
C ASN A 143 -13.60 11.23 15.07
N HIS A 144 -13.19 10.62 13.98
CA HIS A 144 -12.31 11.17 12.97
C HIS A 144 -13.15 11.36 11.70
N PHE A 145 -13.13 12.58 11.17
CA PHE A 145 -13.82 12.94 9.95
C PHE A 145 -12.81 13.07 8.82
N TYR A 146 -12.93 12.21 7.82
CA TYR A 146 -12.09 12.10 6.63
C TYR A 146 -12.79 12.84 5.50
N PHE A 147 -12.37 14.06 5.21
CA PHE A 147 -12.78 14.77 4.00
C PHE A 147 -12.01 14.20 2.83
N TYR A 148 -12.65 13.35 2.03
CA TYR A 148 -12.10 12.89 0.76
C TYR A 148 -12.37 13.96 -0.30
N LEU A 149 -11.31 14.43 -0.94
CA LEU A 149 -11.30 15.60 -1.80
C LEU A 149 -10.78 15.20 -3.17
N VAL A 150 -11.25 15.88 -4.21
CA VAL A 150 -10.64 15.88 -5.53
C VAL A 150 -10.17 17.30 -5.79
N ASP A 151 -8.86 17.46 -5.99
CA ASP A 151 -8.23 18.74 -6.26
C ASP A 151 -7.90 18.89 -7.74
N ALA A 152 -8.07 20.09 -8.30
CA ALA A 152 -7.81 20.31 -9.72
C ALA A 152 -6.33 20.10 -10.11
N ASN A 153 -5.38 20.31 -9.19
CA ASN A 153 -3.94 20.17 -9.42
C ASN A 153 -3.39 18.85 -8.89
N PHE A 154 -3.90 18.36 -7.76
CA PHE A 154 -3.37 17.19 -7.07
C PHE A 154 -4.18 15.91 -7.27
N GLY A 155 -5.39 16.00 -7.83
CA GLY A 155 -6.30 14.87 -7.93
C GLY A 155 -6.82 14.43 -6.56
N PRO A 156 -7.11 13.14 -6.37
CA PRO A 156 -7.66 12.63 -5.11
C PRO A 156 -6.70 12.79 -3.93
N LEU A 157 -7.20 13.35 -2.83
CA LEU A 157 -6.49 13.50 -1.56
C LEU A 157 -7.48 13.42 -0.40
N PHE A 158 -6.99 13.40 0.85
CA PHE A 158 -7.88 13.56 1.99
C PHE A 158 -7.29 14.39 3.12
N ILE A 159 -8.17 15.07 3.85
CA ILE A 159 -7.87 15.74 5.13
C ILE A 159 -8.70 15.07 6.22
N THR A 160 -8.04 14.59 7.27
CA THR A 160 -8.69 13.98 8.43
C THR A 160 -8.61 14.90 9.63
N PHE A 161 -9.74 15.26 10.22
CA PHE A 161 -9.80 15.95 11.51
C PHE A 161 -10.20 14.99 12.62
N CYS A 162 -9.52 15.03 13.78
CA CYS A 162 -10.13 14.51 14.99
C CYS A 162 -11.19 15.49 15.50
N SER A 163 -12.34 14.97 15.93
CA SER A 163 -13.47 15.78 16.39
C SER A 163 -13.32 16.36 17.78
N TYR A 164 -12.23 16.02 18.48
CA TYR A 164 -12.00 16.43 19.86
C TYR A 164 -10.77 17.33 19.95
N PHE A 165 -10.87 18.39 20.74
CA PHE A 165 -9.78 19.32 21.00
C PHE A 165 -8.48 18.55 21.39
N PRO A 166 -7.30 18.88 20.82
CA PRO A 166 -6.97 20.08 20.05
C PRO A 166 -7.05 19.91 18.51
N TYR A 167 -7.93 19.05 18.01
CA TYR A 167 -8.29 18.95 16.58
C TYR A 167 -7.12 18.66 15.63
N THR A 168 -6.09 17.95 16.10
CA THR A 168 -4.97 17.56 15.24
C THR A 168 -5.49 16.81 14.03
N ALA A 169 -5.14 17.33 12.86
CA ALA A 169 -5.55 16.81 11.58
C ALA A 169 -4.37 16.20 10.83
N ARG A 170 -4.68 15.50 9.74
CA ARG A 170 -3.69 14.91 8.83
C ARG A 170 -4.14 15.15 7.40
N ILE A 171 -3.20 15.44 6.51
CA ILE A 171 -3.43 15.42 5.07
C ILE A 171 -2.60 14.31 4.44
N CYS A 172 -3.19 13.62 3.47
CA CYS A 172 -2.49 12.66 2.61
C CYS A 172 -2.66 13.08 1.15
N LEU A 173 -1.54 13.28 0.45
CA LEU A 173 -1.50 13.59 -0.98
C LEU A 173 -0.65 12.56 -1.72
N ASN A 174 -0.87 12.46 -3.04
CA ASN A 174 -0.19 11.51 -3.92
C ASN A 174 0.53 12.26 -5.06
N GLY A 175 1.85 12.11 -5.17
CA GLY A 175 2.63 12.83 -6.18
C GLY A 175 2.46 12.26 -7.60
N HIS A 176 2.12 10.97 -7.73
CA HIS A 176 1.79 10.39 -9.04
C HIS A 176 0.45 10.93 -9.58
N GLU A 177 -0.54 11.17 -8.73
CA GLU A 177 -1.78 11.84 -9.15
C GLU A 177 -1.54 13.30 -9.52
N TYR A 178 -0.67 13.99 -8.78
CA TYR A 178 -0.23 15.35 -9.12
C TYR A 178 0.40 15.41 -10.53
N VAL A 179 1.42 14.58 -10.83
CA VAL A 179 2.06 14.62 -12.15
C VAL A 179 1.09 14.27 -13.29
N LYS A 180 0.18 13.29 -13.10
CA LYS A 180 -0.87 12.99 -14.10
C LYS A 180 -1.76 14.20 -14.38
N ARG A 181 -2.15 14.94 -13.34
CA ARG A 181 -2.98 16.15 -13.48
C ARG A 181 -2.23 17.27 -14.19
N GLN A 182 -0.96 17.48 -13.87
CA GLN A 182 -0.15 18.50 -14.54
C GLN A 182 0.09 18.15 -16.01
N LEU A 183 0.45 16.90 -16.33
CA LEU A 183 0.62 16.45 -17.72
C LEU A 183 -0.68 16.61 -18.54
N ALA A 184 -1.83 16.28 -17.95
CA ALA A 184 -3.12 16.47 -18.60
C ALA A 184 -3.42 17.96 -18.88
N LYS A 185 -3.04 18.87 -17.98
CA LYS A 185 -3.19 20.32 -18.17
C LYS A 185 -2.25 20.87 -19.24
N GLU A 186 -1.05 20.32 -19.34
CA GLU A 186 -0.08 20.68 -20.37
C GLU A 186 -0.38 20.02 -21.74
N GLY A 187 -1.38 19.14 -21.81
CA GLY A 187 -1.72 18.43 -23.05
C GLY A 187 -0.69 17.37 -23.46
N ILE A 188 0.14 16.90 -22.53
CA ILE A 188 1.16 15.89 -22.79
C ILE A 188 0.52 14.50 -22.69
N ALA A 189 0.63 13.69 -23.75
CA ALA A 189 0.07 12.35 -23.77
C ALA A 189 0.81 11.40 -22.82
N PHE A 190 0.07 10.62 -22.04
CA PHE A 190 0.61 9.60 -21.14
C PHE A 190 -0.35 8.43 -20.99
N GLU A 191 0.20 7.27 -20.59
CA GLU A 191 -0.60 6.10 -20.18
C GLU A 191 -0.50 5.93 -18.67
N ALA A 192 -1.64 5.98 -17.98
CA ALA A 192 -1.70 5.95 -16.52
C ALA A 192 -1.63 4.54 -15.94
N LEU A 193 -0.92 4.38 -14.81
CA LEU A 193 -1.06 3.22 -13.92
C LEU A 193 -1.89 3.60 -12.68
N ASP A 194 -2.38 2.62 -11.93
CA ASP A 194 -2.99 2.84 -10.60
C ASP A 194 -2.12 3.74 -9.69
N ASN A 195 -0.80 3.61 -9.80
CA ASN A 195 0.19 4.43 -9.11
C ASN A 195 1.42 4.57 -10.02
N GLY A 196 1.64 5.76 -10.58
CA GLY A 196 2.68 6.04 -11.58
C GLY A 196 2.18 6.13 -13.02
N LEU A 197 3.12 6.13 -13.97
CA LEU A 197 2.90 6.19 -15.41
C LEU A 197 3.48 4.93 -16.08
N LEU A 198 2.81 4.42 -17.11
CA LEU A 198 3.35 3.34 -17.96
C LEU A 198 4.15 3.91 -19.12
N ALA A 199 3.68 5.01 -19.71
CA ALA A 199 4.35 5.72 -20.79
C ALA A 199 4.06 7.23 -20.68
N CYS A 200 4.98 8.05 -21.19
CA CYS A 200 4.82 9.50 -21.28
C CYS A 200 5.48 9.98 -22.58
N ALA A 201 4.82 10.88 -23.32
CA ALA A 201 5.38 11.48 -24.54
C ALA A 201 6.59 12.39 -24.24
N ASP A 202 6.62 13.02 -23.06
CA ASP A 202 7.76 13.80 -22.57
C ASP A 202 8.14 13.39 -21.14
N PRO A 203 8.95 12.33 -20.97
CA PRO A 203 9.43 11.89 -19.66
C PRO A 203 10.26 12.94 -18.91
N ALA A 204 11.03 13.76 -19.63
CA ALA A 204 11.87 14.78 -19.02
C ALA A 204 11.02 15.91 -18.41
N ARG A 205 9.91 16.27 -19.05
CA ARG A 205 8.93 17.18 -18.47
C ARG A 205 8.20 16.56 -17.28
N ALA A 206 7.80 15.29 -17.36
CA ALA A 206 7.19 14.58 -16.25
C ALA A 206 8.09 14.54 -15.00
N GLN A 207 9.40 14.29 -15.18
CA GLN A 207 10.37 14.32 -14.09
C GLN A 207 10.51 15.73 -13.49
N ARG A 208 10.62 16.77 -14.31
CA ARG A 208 10.67 18.17 -13.82
C ARG A 208 9.45 18.54 -12.97
N ILE A 209 8.25 18.13 -13.38
CA ILE A 209 7.02 18.35 -12.59
C ILE A 209 7.11 17.69 -11.21
N LEU A 210 7.69 16.49 -11.12
CA LEU A 210 7.89 15.79 -9.85
C LEU A 210 8.96 16.47 -8.99
N ASP A 211 10.06 16.92 -9.59
CA ASP A 211 11.15 17.62 -8.91
C ASP A 211 10.71 19.00 -8.38
N ASP A 212 9.85 19.69 -9.11
CA ASP A 212 9.33 21.02 -8.77
C ASP A 212 8.26 20.98 -7.66
N LEU A 213 7.78 19.79 -7.24
CA LEU A 213 6.79 19.66 -6.17
C LEU A 213 7.42 19.99 -4.81
N ASN A 214 7.21 21.23 -4.37
CA ASN A 214 7.87 21.81 -3.20
C ASN A 214 6.90 22.18 -2.04
N GLU A 215 7.47 22.69 -0.95
CA GLU A 215 6.74 23.09 0.25
C GLU A 215 5.70 24.19 -0.03
N GLU A 216 6.03 25.19 -0.83
CA GLU A 216 5.12 26.31 -1.14
C GLU A 216 3.86 25.83 -1.85
N THR A 217 4.01 24.93 -2.82
CA THR A 217 2.90 24.34 -3.56
C THR A 217 1.99 23.53 -2.64
N ILE A 218 2.60 22.74 -1.74
CA ILE A 218 1.87 21.93 -0.76
C ILE A 218 1.18 22.81 0.29
N ALA A 219 1.83 23.88 0.76
CA ALA A 219 1.27 24.83 1.71
C ALA A 219 0.08 25.58 1.10
N ALA A 220 0.17 26.00 -0.16
CA ALA A 220 -0.93 26.63 -0.89
C ALA A 220 -2.13 25.69 -1.07
N LEU A 221 -1.89 24.41 -1.39
CA LEU A 221 -2.92 23.37 -1.43
C LEU A 221 -3.65 23.25 -0.08
N VAL A 222 -2.88 23.13 1.01
CA VAL A 222 -3.43 23.00 2.36
C VAL A 222 -4.24 24.25 2.73
N ALA A 223 -3.70 25.45 2.51
CA ALA A 223 -4.38 26.69 2.82
C ALA A 223 -5.70 26.83 2.06
N LYS A 224 -5.72 26.48 0.75
CA LYS A 224 -6.93 26.47 -0.07
C LYS A 224 -8.02 25.59 0.54
N TRP A 225 -7.69 24.36 0.92
CA TRP A 225 -8.68 23.43 1.46
C TRP A 225 -9.09 23.77 2.90
N LEU A 226 -8.18 24.23 3.75
CA LEU A 226 -8.54 24.71 5.09
C LEU A 226 -9.48 25.93 5.03
N GLY A 227 -9.32 26.82 4.03
CA GLY A 227 -10.23 27.94 3.83
C GLY A 227 -11.62 27.56 3.32
N ARG A 228 -11.81 26.34 2.80
CA ARG A 228 -13.10 25.84 2.28
C ARG A 228 -13.80 24.89 3.24
N LEU A 229 -13.04 24.16 4.06
CA LEU A 229 -13.57 23.20 5.01
C LEU A 229 -13.98 23.87 6.33
N PRO A 230 -14.83 23.23 7.14
CA PRO A 230 -15.15 23.70 8.49
C PRO A 230 -13.88 23.85 9.33
N ASP A 231 -13.73 24.99 9.98
CA ASP A 231 -12.58 25.30 10.84
C ASP A 231 -12.96 25.06 12.32
N PRO A 232 -12.17 24.28 13.07
CA PRO A 232 -12.39 24.12 14.51
C PRO A 232 -12.02 25.36 15.35
N PHE A 233 -11.28 26.32 14.79
CA PHE A 233 -10.84 27.55 15.45
C PHE A 233 -11.63 28.76 14.93
N THR A 234 -11.96 29.69 15.82
CA THR A 234 -12.68 30.92 15.45
C THR A 234 -11.74 31.95 14.82
N ALA A 235 -12.28 32.97 14.16
CA ALA A 235 -11.46 34.09 13.65
C ALA A 235 -10.62 34.75 14.75
N GLU A 236 -11.17 34.86 15.97
CA GLU A 236 -10.45 35.33 17.16
C GLU A 236 -9.30 34.40 17.58
N ASP A 237 -9.50 33.08 17.50
CA ASP A 237 -8.42 32.11 17.74
C ASP A 237 -7.27 32.31 16.76
N HIS A 238 -7.59 32.47 15.46
CA HIS A 238 -6.60 32.71 14.42
C HIS A 238 -5.84 34.02 14.62
N ALA A 239 -6.55 35.10 14.96
CA ALA A 239 -5.92 36.39 15.30
C ALA A 239 -4.96 36.28 16.50
N ALA A 240 -5.25 35.39 17.44
CA ALA A 240 -4.35 35.07 18.56
C ALA A 240 -3.23 34.06 18.20
N GLY A 241 -3.10 33.66 16.94
CA GLY A 241 -2.05 32.76 16.45
C GLY A 241 -2.34 31.28 16.65
N TYR A 242 -3.61 30.89 16.81
CA TYR A 242 -4.02 29.47 16.86
C TYR A 242 -4.26 28.88 15.47
N THR A 243 -3.25 28.96 14.61
CA THR A 243 -3.27 28.38 13.26
C THR A 243 -2.60 27.00 13.21
N PHE A 244 -2.98 26.18 12.23
CA PHE A 244 -2.32 24.91 11.97
C PHE A 244 -0.92 25.13 11.36
N GLN A 245 0.02 24.28 11.75
CA GLN A 245 1.31 24.13 11.11
C GLN A 245 1.47 22.71 10.56
N LEU A 246 2.31 22.60 9.53
CA LEU A 246 2.62 21.36 8.85
C LEU A 246 3.85 20.69 9.47
N SER A 247 3.82 19.37 9.56
CA SER A 247 5.02 18.56 9.79
C SER A 247 4.88 17.22 9.08
N ILE A 248 6.00 16.67 8.60
CA ILE A 248 5.98 15.37 7.92
C ILE A 248 5.69 14.26 8.94
N LEU A 249 4.57 13.57 8.76
CA LEU A 249 4.25 12.35 9.51
C LEU A 249 4.92 11.13 8.86
N GLN A 250 4.80 11.04 7.53
CA GLN A 250 5.36 9.96 6.73
C GLN A 250 5.53 10.44 5.30
N ALA A 251 6.69 10.20 4.71
CA ALA A 251 6.96 10.44 3.29
C ALA A 251 7.37 9.12 2.64
N GLU A 252 6.68 8.75 1.56
CA GLU A 252 7.03 7.64 0.69
C GLU A 252 7.50 8.22 -0.65
N PHE A 253 8.68 7.80 -1.09
CA PHE A 253 9.24 8.14 -2.39
C PHE A 253 9.30 6.88 -3.24
N ALA A 254 9.07 7.02 -4.55
CA ALA A 254 9.11 5.92 -5.49
C ALA A 254 9.93 6.29 -6.72
N ARG A 255 10.78 5.36 -7.15
CA ARG A 255 11.36 5.34 -8.49
C ARG A 255 10.66 4.26 -9.31
N THR A 256 10.02 4.67 -10.40
CA THR A 256 9.26 3.83 -11.31
C THR A 256 10.05 3.65 -12.60
N GLN A 257 10.49 2.43 -12.86
CA GLN A 257 11.17 2.05 -14.09
C GLN A 257 10.30 1.11 -14.92
N VAL A 258 10.04 1.49 -16.18
CA VAL A 258 9.27 0.69 -17.13
C VAL A 258 10.23 0.07 -18.13
N PHE A 259 10.19 -1.26 -18.23
CA PHE A 259 11.07 -2.02 -19.12
C PHE A 259 10.43 -2.25 -20.49
N ASP A 260 11.27 -2.27 -21.53
CA ASP A 260 10.93 -2.55 -22.93
C ASP A 260 10.19 -3.89 -23.11
N ARG A 261 10.56 -4.89 -22.31
CA ARG A 261 9.93 -6.21 -22.28
C ARG A 261 9.95 -6.82 -20.87
N PRO A 262 8.96 -7.65 -20.51
CA PRO A 262 8.90 -8.27 -19.19
C PRO A 262 10.14 -9.08 -18.81
N LEU A 263 10.80 -9.72 -19.78
CA LEU A 263 11.97 -10.56 -19.53
C LEU A 263 13.17 -9.74 -18.99
N SER A 264 13.40 -8.55 -19.53
CA SER A 264 14.50 -7.66 -19.08
C SER A 264 14.34 -7.32 -17.60
N GLY A 265 13.13 -6.92 -17.20
CA GLY A 265 12.84 -6.59 -15.80
C GLY A 265 12.93 -7.79 -14.86
N ARG A 266 12.60 -9.02 -15.33
CA ARG A 266 12.80 -10.24 -14.53
C ARG A 266 14.27 -10.56 -14.32
N HIS A 267 15.10 -10.51 -15.36
CA HIS A 267 16.54 -10.75 -15.23
C HIS A 267 17.18 -9.77 -14.26
N LEU A 268 16.86 -8.48 -14.38
CA LEU A 268 17.31 -7.47 -13.43
C LEU A 268 16.87 -7.81 -12.00
N PHE A 269 15.60 -8.15 -11.80
CA PHE A 269 15.08 -8.39 -10.45
C PHE A 269 15.67 -9.65 -9.80
N GLU A 270 15.90 -10.71 -10.60
CA GLU A 270 16.56 -11.93 -10.14
C GLU A 270 18.02 -11.65 -9.74
N GLU A 271 18.75 -10.85 -10.52
CA GLU A 271 20.13 -10.50 -10.21
C GLU A 271 20.21 -9.56 -9.01
N VAL A 272 19.33 -8.56 -8.93
CA VAL A 272 19.24 -7.67 -7.77
C VAL A 272 18.92 -8.46 -6.51
N ILE A 273 17.98 -9.40 -6.52
CA ILE A 273 17.75 -10.26 -5.35
C ILE A 273 19.03 -11.01 -4.97
N ARG A 274 19.69 -11.65 -5.95
CA ARG A 274 20.88 -12.48 -5.73
C ARG A 274 22.01 -11.68 -5.08
N GLU A 275 22.28 -10.48 -5.59
CA GLU A 275 23.35 -9.60 -5.08
C GLU A 275 23.01 -8.95 -3.73
N ASN A 276 21.71 -8.83 -3.38
CA ASN A 276 21.25 -8.02 -2.24
C ASN A 276 20.58 -8.84 -1.11
N LEU A 277 20.83 -10.16 -1.05
CA LEU A 277 20.32 -11.02 0.02
C LEU A 277 20.79 -10.56 1.42
N ASP A 278 21.96 -9.93 1.51
CA ASP A 278 22.62 -9.52 2.74
C ASP A 278 22.31 -8.08 3.18
N LEU A 279 21.45 -7.32 2.46
CA LEU A 279 21.17 -5.91 2.77
C LEU A 279 20.61 -5.67 4.18
N GLY A 280 19.97 -6.68 4.76
CA GLY A 280 19.46 -6.67 6.11
C GLY A 280 20.54 -6.89 7.17
N ARG A 281 21.82 -7.07 6.83
CA ARG A 281 22.90 -7.15 7.82
C ARG A 281 23.20 -5.77 8.42
N PRO A 282 23.57 -5.68 9.72
CA PRO A 282 23.82 -4.40 10.40
C PRO A 282 24.76 -3.44 9.64
N GLU A 283 25.86 -3.95 9.08
CA GLU A 283 26.84 -3.17 8.32
C GLU A 283 26.26 -2.57 7.03
N LYS A 284 25.37 -3.29 6.34
CA LYS A 284 24.69 -2.81 5.12
C LYS A 284 23.59 -1.82 5.45
N VAL A 285 22.79 -2.09 6.49
CA VAL A 285 21.78 -1.14 7.00
C VAL A 285 22.42 0.16 7.45
N SER A 286 23.63 0.10 8.03
CA SER A 286 24.41 1.29 8.41
C SER A 286 24.72 2.18 7.20
N LEU A 287 25.06 1.57 6.06
CA LEU A 287 25.33 2.29 4.81
C LEU A 287 24.04 2.84 4.20
N ILE A 288 23.02 1.98 4.02
CA ILE A 288 21.75 2.31 3.34
C ILE A 288 21.02 3.46 4.04
N PHE A 289 20.94 3.43 5.38
CA PHE A 289 20.23 4.45 6.14
C PHE A 289 21.17 5.52 6.72
N SER A 290 22.47 5.46 6.41
CA SER A 290 23.51 6.36 6.97
C SER A 290 23.44 6.44 8.51
N ARG A 291 23.48 5.28 9.19
CA ARG A 291 23.34 5.19 10.66
C ARG A 291 24.43 4.33 11.30
N ARG A 292 25.06 4.84 12.34
CA ARG A 292 25.99 4.05 13.17
C ARG A 292 25.24 2.96 13.94
N ILE A 293 25.46 1.70 13.59
CA ILE A 293 24.93 0.53 14.31
C ILE A 293 26.00 -0.01 15.25
N THR A 294 25.61 -0.20 16.51
CA THR A 294 26.41 -0.77 17.60
C THR A 294 25.69 -1.94 18.26
N LYS A 295 26.38 -2.75 19.07
CA LYS A 295 25.77 -3.86 19.85
C LYS A 295 24.60 -3.43 20.74
N ARG A 296 24.49 -2.14 21.09
CA ARG A 296 23.39 -1.59 21.90
C ARG A 296 22.22 -1.06 21.05
N THR A 297 22.26 -1.19 19.73
CA THR A 297 21.23 -0.63 18.84
C THR A 297 19.98 -1.52 18.88
N PRO A 298 18.84 -1.00 19.35
CA PRO A 298 17.62 -1.80 19.46
C PRO A 298 16.98 -2.02 18.08
N GLY A 299 16.43 -3.21 17.87
CA GLY A 299 15.69 -3.60 16.66
C GLY A 299 16.17 -4.91 16.04
N SER A 300 15.36 -5.51 15.19
CA SER A 300 15.75 -6.62 14.33
C SER A 300 16.21 -6.10 12.97
N PHE A 301 17.26 -6.69 12.42
CA PHE A 301 17.78 -6.42 11.09
C PHE A 301 17.58 -7.67 10.24
N HIS A 302 16.83 -7.58 9.15
CA HIS A 302 16.55 -8.72 8.29
C HIS A 302 16.26 -8.28 6.85
N THR A 303 16.70 -9.08 5.88
CA THR A 303 16.21 -9.04 4.50
C THR A 303 15.06 -10.02 4.40
N ARG A 304 13.93 -9.63 3.82
CA ARG A 304 12.87 -10.58 3.45
C ARG A 304 12.80 -10.69 1.93
N VAL A 305 13.03 -11.91 1.45
CA VAL A 305 12.82 -12.32 0.06
C VAL A 305 11.58 -13.22 0.02
N ILE A 306 10.63 -12.91 -0.86
CA ILE A 306 9.39 -13.68 -1.04
C ILE A 306 9.41 -14.26 -2.46
N THR A 307 9.62 -15.56 -2.57
CA THR A 307 9.99 -16.23 -3.85
C THR A 307 9.04 -17.34 -4.32
N GLN A 308 7.99 -17.71 -3.58
CA GLN A 308 7.05 -18.73 -4.05
C GLN A 308 5.71 -18.13 -4.51
N GLY A 309 5.39 -18.29 -5.80
CA GLY A 309 4.06 -17.98 -6.35
C GLY A 309 3.64 -16.50 -6.35
N VAL A 310 4.57 -15.58 -6.10
CA VAL A 310 4.34 -14.12 -6.02
C VAL A 310 5.35 -13.40 -6.89
N THR A 311 4.96 -12.25 -7.44
CA THR A 311 5.88 -11.32 -8.07
C THR A 311 7.03 -11.01 -7.12
N PRO A 312 8.31 -11.23 -7.52
CA PRO A 312 9.42 -11.15 -6.59
C PRO A 312 9.50 -9.73 -5.99
N SER A 313 9.79 -9.68 -4.69
CA SER A 313 9.90 -8.45 -3.93
C SER A 313 11.05 -8.51 -2.93
N LEU A 314 11.79 -7.41 -2.81
CA LEU A 314 12.89 -7.20 -1.88
C LEU A 314 12.46 -6.17 -0.84
N HIS A 315 12.53 -6.55 0.43
CA HIS A 315 12.15 -5.68 1.54
C HIS A 315 13.33 -5.54 2.52
N VAL A 316 13.75 -4.30 2.72
CA VAL A 316 14.73 -3.91 3.75
C VAL A 316 14.04 -2.95 4.71
N SER A 317 14.18 -3.20 6.02
CA SER A 317 13.48 -2.40 7.04
C SER A 317 14.43 -2.06 8.19
N TYR A 318 14.33 -0.83 8.68
CA TYR A 318 15.01 -0.34 9.88
C TYR A 318 14.09 0.62 10.64
N LYS A 319 13.59 0.20 11.81
CA LYS A 319 12.62 0.96 12.62
C LYS A 319 11.41 1.40 11.78
N ALA A 320 11.17 2.71 11.65
CA ALA A 320 10.09 3.30 10.87
C ALA A 320 10.43 3.42 9.36
N SER A 321 11.69 3.23 8.98
CA SER A 321 12.16 3.34 7.59
C SER A 321 12.06 1.99 6.88
N LYS A 322 11.54 1.99 5.65
CA LYS A 322 11.37 0.78 4.85
C LYS A 322 11.69 1.08 3.39
N ILE A 323 12.49 0.22 2.77
CA ILE A 323 12.72 0.20 1.32
C ILE A 323 12.06 -1.06 0.78
N LYS A 324 11.29 -0.90 -0.30
CA LYS A 324 10.60 -1.99 -0.97
C LYS A 324 10.87 -1.88 -2.45
N GLN A 325 11.39 -2.95 -3.03
CA GLN A 325 11.46 -3.10 -4.47
C GLN A 325 10.55 -4.25 -4.85
N TYR A 326 9.78 -4.09 -5.91
CA TYR A 326 8.92 -5.14 -6.42
C TYR A 326 8.93 -5.06 -7.94
N PHE A 327 8.88 -6.22 -8.59
CA PHE A 327 8.57 -6.25 -10.01
C PHE A 327 7.05 -6.14 -10.19
N LYS A 328 6.56 -5.58 -11.30
CA LYS A 328 5.13 -5.59 -11.64
C LYS A 328 5.02 -5.81 -13.14
N GLU A 329 4.31 -6.86 -13.54
CA GLU A 329 3.86 -6.98 -14.92
C GLU A 329 2.52 -6.24 -15.06
N PRO A 330 2.38 -5.32 -16.02
CA PRO A 330 1.10 -4.72 -16.33
C PRO A 330 0.23 -5.80 -16.97
N GLN A 331 -0.74 -6.32 -16.23
CA GLN A 331 -1.90 -6.98 -16.82
C GLN A 331 -3.12 -6.17 -16.45
N VAL A 332 -3.62 -5.44 -17.44
CA VAL A 332 -4.87 -4.70 -17.38
C VAL A 332 -5.88 -5.48 -18.22
N VAL A 333 -6.92 -6.00 -17.59
CA VAL A 333 -8.05 -6.60 -18.30
C VAL A 333 -9.30 -5.83 -17.89
N GLY A 334 -9.93 -5.15 -18.84
CA GLY A 334 -11.11 -4.31 -18.60
C GLY A 334 -10.86 -3.16 -17.60
N GLY A 335 -9.68 -2.52 -17.64
CA GLY A 335 -9.32 -1.41 -16.76
C GLY A 335 -8.93 -1.82 -15.32
N GLN A 336 -8.86 -3.11 -15.01
CA GLN A 336 -8.48 -3.60 -13.69
C GLN A 336 -7.19 -4.43 -13.72
N ARG A 337 -6.31 -4.18 -12.74
CA ARG A 337 -5.05 -4.91 -12.59
C ARG A 337 -5.26 -6.34 -12.06
N ALA A 338 -4.73 -7.33 -12.78
CA ALA A 338 -4.79 -8.74 -12.42
C ALA A 338 -3.43 -9.26 -11.90
N PRO A 339 -3.31 -9.68 -10.63
CA PRO A 339 -2.13 -10.42 -10.17
C PRO A 339 -1.94 -11.72 -10.96
N ARG A 340 -0.70 -12.07 -11.32
CA ARG A 340 -0.37 -13.26 -12.11
C ARG A 340 -0.79 -14.56 -11.41
N LEU A 341 -1.12 -15.57 -12.21
CA LEU A 341 -1.35 -16.95 -11.80
C LEU A 341 -0.06 -17.74 -12.06
N HIS A 342 0.72 -17.99 -11.01
CA HIS A 342 2.00 -18.69 -11.08
C HIS A 342 1.79 -20.21 -11.22
N LEU A 343 2.43 -20.85 -12.21
CA LEU A 343 2.26 -22.28 -12.47
C LEU A 343 2.84 -23.18 -11.35
N ASP A 344 3.86 -22.68 -10.67
CA ASP A 344 4.55 -23.34 -9.56
C ASP A 344 3.86 -23.16 -8.20
N ASP A 345 2.82 -22.33 -8.11
CA ASP A 345 2.03 -22.16 -6.88
C ASP A 345 1.00 -23.31 -6.74
N PRO A 346 1.10 -24.15 -5.69
CA PRO A 346 0.14 -25.23 -5.44
C PRO A 346 -1.31 -24.75 -5.38
N ARG A 347 -1.54 -23.50 -4.92
CA ARG A 347 -2.88 -22.89 -4.91
C ARG A 347 -3.38 -22.60 -6.31
N VAL A 348 -2.54 -22.12 -7.21
CA VAL A 348 -2.95 -21.83 -8.60
C VAL A 348 -3.21 -23.12 -9.35
N LEU A 349 -2.36 -24.15 -9.17
CA LEU A 349 -2.61 -25.47 -9.74
C LEU A 349 -3.91 -26.09 -9.20
N ALA A 350 -4.18 -25.93 -7.90
CA ALA A 350 -5.46 -26.31 -7.33
C ALA A 350 -6.60 -25.55 -8.02
N LEU A 351 -6.51 -24.23 -8.19
CA LEU A 351 -7.54 -23.46 -8.93
C LEU A 351 -7.79 -24.02 -10.33
N PHE A 352 -6.74 -24.29 -11.12
CA PHE A 352 -6.89 -24.87 -12.46
C PHE A 352 -7.51 -26.27 -12.44
N THR A 353 -7.13 -27.10 -11.46
CA THR A 353 -7.74 -28.42 -11.28
C THR A 353 -9.22 -28.31 -10.88
N ALA A 354 -9.57 -27.34 -10.04
CA ALA A 354 -10.95 -27.02 -9.68
C ALA A 354 -11.76 -26.61 -10.91
N LEU A 355 -11.19 -25.74 -11.76
CA LEU A 355 -11.83 -25.32 -13.00
C LEU A 355 -12.13 -26.52 -13.87
N CYS A 356 -11.19 -27.47 -14.02
CA CYS A 356 -11.41 -28.71 -14.78
C CYS A 356 -12.57 -29.55 -14.23
N LEU A 357 -12.76 -29.57 -12.91
CA LEU A 357 -13.87 -30.31 -12.27
C LEU A 357 -15.22 -29.60 -12.42
N PHE A 358 -15.22 -28.27 -12.45
CA PHE A 358 -16.45 -27.47 -12.57
C PHE A 358 -16.90 -27.24 -14.01
N LEU A 359 -16.14 -27.73 -15.01
CA LEU A 359 -16.53 -27.72 -16.42
C LEU A 359 -17.85 -28.45 -16.69
N THR A 360 -18.14 -29.48 -15.91
CA THR A 360 -19.30 -30.36 -16.12
C THR A 360 -20.56 -29.88 -15.38
N LEU A 361 -20.51 -28.71 -14.73
CA LEU A 361 -21.65 -28.14 -14.02
C LEU A 361 -22.43 -27.17 -14.94
N PRO A 362 -23.63 -27.54 -15.44
CA PRO A 362 -24.38 -26.71 -16.38
C PRO A 362 -24.75 -25.33 -15.80
N GLU A 363 -25.05 -25.32 -14.50
CA GLU A 363 -25.41 -24.14 -13.69
C GLU A 363 -24.19 -23.36 -13.17
N GLY A 364 -22.98 -23.76 -13.58
CA GLY A 364 -21.73 -23.22 -13.06
C GLY A 364 -21.47 -23.62 -11.60
N PHE A 365 -20.59 -22.87 -10.95
CA PHE A 365 -20.16 -23.13 -9.58
C PHE A 365 -20.25 -21.88 -8.69
N ARG A 366 -20.49 -22.08 -7.41
CA ARG A 366 -20.63 -21.00 -6.41
C ARG A 366 -19.36 -20.84 -5.58
N HIS A 367 -19.18 -19.65 -5.02
CA HIS A 367 -18.10 -19.31 -4.09
C HIS A 367 -17.91 -20.35 -2.98
N ALA A 368 -18.99 -20.73 -2.29
CA ALA A 368 -18.93 -21.68 -1.19
C ALA A 368 -18.40 -23.06 -1.62
N ARG A 369 -18.83 -23.56 -2.79
CA ARG A 369 -18.43 -24.86 -3.32
C ARG A 369 -16.95 -24.86 -3.73
N MET A 370 -16.52 -23.82 -4.44
CA MET A 370 -15.11 -23.63 -4.80
C MET A 370 -14.24 -23.53 -3.53
N ARG A 371 -14.71 -22.85 -2.48
CA ARG A 371 -13.96 -22.72 -1.21
C ARG A 371 -13.73 -24.06 -0.52
N THR A 372 -14.76 -24.89 -0.44
CA THR A 372 -14.64 -26.25 0.12
C THR A 372 -13.62 -27.07 -0.66
N TRP A 373 -13.75 -27.07 -1.99
CA TRP A 373 -12.82 -27.80 -2.86
C TRP A 373 -11.37 -27.30 -2.72
N MET A 374 -11.16 -25.99 -2.66
CA MET A 374 -9.83 -25.41 -2.50
C MET A 374 -9.17 -25.78 -1.16
N ALA A 375 -9.97 -25.87 -0.09
CA ALA A 375 -9.46 -26.32 1.21
C ALA A 375 -9.02 -27.79 1.14
N GLU A 376 -9.85 -28.65 0.54
CA GLU A 376 -9.54 -30.08 0.35
C GLU A 376 -8.32 -30.30 -0.53
N ALA A 377 -8.25 -29.65 -1.70
CA ALA A 377 -7.15 -29.78 -2.65
C ALA A 377 -5.80 -29.33 -2.09
N LEU A 378 -5.81 -28.41 -1.13
CA LEU A 378 -4.61 -27.92 -0.44
C LEU A 378 -4.30 -28.65 0.86
N GLY A 379 -5.13 -29.63 1.27
CA GLY A 379 -4.97 -30.34 2.53
C GLY A 379 -5.13 -29.43 3.76
N LEU A 380 -5.96 -28.39 3.66
CA LEU A 380 -6.16 -27.39 4.71
C LEU A 380 -7.54 -27.54 5.37
N PRO A 381 -7.65 -27.29 6.70
CA PRO A 381 -8.95 -27.09 7.32
C PRO A 381 -9.71 -25.93 6.64
N LEU A 382 -11.02 -26.07 6.45
CA LEU A 382 -11.83 -25.05 5.77
C LEU A 382 -11.76 -23.65 6.42
N ALA A 383 -11.52 -23.59 7.73
CA ALA A 383 -11.31 -22.33 8.46
C ALA A 383 -10.02 -21.60 8.02
N ALA A 384 -8.97 -22.34 7.62
CA ALA A 384 -7.70 -21.77 7.15
C ALA A 384 -7.78 -21.19 5.72
N TYR A 385 -8.77 -21.62 4.92
CA TYR A 385 -9.05 -21.04 3.61
C TYR A 385 -10.20 -20.02 3.67
N SER A 386 -9.89 -18.80 4.10
CA SER A 386 -10.93 -17.80 4.42
C SER A 386 -11.83 -17.42 3.22
N PRO A 387 -13.07 -16.96 3.46
CA PRO A 387 -13.95 -16.46 2.40
C PRO A 387 -13.35 -15.29 1.60
N GLY A 388 -12.55 -14.43 2.25
CA GLY A 388 -11.82 -13.35 1.59
C GLY A 388 -10.74 -13.88 0.64
N ARG A 389 -10.04 -14.96 1.03
CA ARG A 389 -9.05 -15.64 0.18
C ARG A 389 -9.70 -16.21 -1.09
N MET A 390 -10.87 -16.82 -0.96
CA MET A 390 -11.65 -17.30 -2.11
C MET A 390 -12.15 -16.16 -3.01
N THR A 391 -12.65 -15.08 -2.41
CA THR A 391 -13.09 -13.88 -3.17
C THR A 391 -11.95 -13.31 -4.01
N TYR A 392 -10.75 -13.25 -3.43
CA TYR A 392 -9.55 -12.82 -4.12
C TYR A 392 -9.21 -13.72 -5.32
N ASP A 393 -9.31 -15.05 -5.19
CA ASP A 393 -9.01 -15.95 -6.33
C ASP A 393 -10.05 -15.89 -7.43
N LEU A 394 -11.34 -15.84 -7.09
CA LEU A 394 -12.40 -15.69 -8.10
C LEU A 394 -12.21 -14.39 -8.88
N ARG A 395 -11.85 -13.30 -8.17
CA ARG A 395 -11.51 -12.04 -8.82
C ARG A 395 -10.33 -12.21 -9.78
N ARG A 396 -9.24 -12.87 -9.38
CA ARG A 396 -8.10 -13.14 -10.28
C ARG A 396 -8.52 -13.92 -11.51
N LEU A 397 -9.23 -15.05 -11.33
CA LEU A 397 -9.68 -15.89 -12.45
C LEU A 397 -10.58 -15.12 -13.42
N ARG A 398 -11.47 -14.25 -12.92
CA ARG A 398 -12.30 -13.38 -13.75
C ARG A 398 -11.50 -12.36 -14.53
N LEU A 399 -10.54 -11.71 -13.86
CA LEU A 399 -9.69 -10.72 -14.50
C LEU A 399 -8.79 -11.36 -15.57
N HIS A 400 -8.38 -12.61 -15.42
CA HIS A 400 -7.67 -13.35 -16.47
C HIS A 400 -8.61 -13.92 -17.55
N GLY A 401 -9.92 -13.61 -17.50
CA GLY A 401 -10.91 -14.10 -18.45
C GLY A 401 -11.12 -15.62 -18.40
N LEU A 402 -10.68 -16.31 -17.34
CA LEU A 402 -10.78 -17.77 -17.22
C LEU A 402 -12.14 -18.21 -16.71
N ILE A 403 -12.83 -17.34 -15.98
CA ILE A 403 -14.21 -17.55 -15.54
C ILE A 403 -15.00 -16.26 -15.74
N GLU A 404 -16.30 -16.40 -15.86
CA GLU A 404 -17.24 -15.28 -15.91
C GLU A 404 -18.37 -15.48 -14.91
N ARG A 405 -19.01 -14.39 -14.51
CA ARG A 405 -20.16 -14.45 -13.59
C ARG A 405 -21.43 -14.59 -14.40
N ILE A 406 -22.28 -15.53 -14.02
CA ILE A 406 -23.60 -15.71 -14.66
C ILE A 406 -24.48 -14.52 -14.26
N PRO A 407 -25.11 -13.81 -15.23
CA PRO A 407 -26.01 -12.69 -14.94
C PRO A 407 -27.11 -13.08 -13.94
N HIS A 408 -27.48 -12.13 -13.08
CA HIS A 408 -28.52 -12.31 -12.05
C HIS A 408 -28.28 -13.48 -11.07
N SER A 409 -27.04 -13.97 -10.95
CA SER A 409 -26.66 -15.08 -10.08
C SER A 409 -25.38 -14.82 -9.29
N HIS A 410 -25.17 -15.62 -8.24
CA HIS A 410 -23.90 -15.72 -7.51
C HIS A 410 -23.01 -16.87 -8.00
N SER A 411 -23.36 -17.46 -9.16
CA SER A 411 -22.62 -18.52 -9.82
C SER A 411 -21.62 -17.98 -10.86
N TYR A 412 -20.59 -18.78 -11.12
CA TYR A 412 -19.57 -18.54 -12.13
C TYR A 412 -19.53 -19.69 -13.13
N ARG A 413 -19.23 -19.38 -14.39
CA ARG A 413 -18.99 -20.36 -15.45
C ARG A 413 -17.53 -20.28 -15.90
N VAL A 414 -16.95 -21.41 -16.27
CA VAL A 414 -15.61 -21.46 -16.88
C VAL A 414 -15.72 -21.06 -18.35
N THR A 415 -14.87 -20.14 -18.81
CA THR A 415 -14.85 -19.72 -20.22
C THR A 415 -14.08 -20.73 -21.09
N ASP A 416 -14.21 -20.64 -22.41
CA ASP A 416 -13.41 -21.47 -23.33
C ASP A 416 -11.90 -21.25 -23.17
N ALA A 417 -11.48 -20.01 -22.89
CA ALA A 417 -10.10 -19.68 -22.56
C ALA A 417 -9.69 -20.33 -21.23
N GLY A 418 -10.55 -20.23 -20.20
CA GLY A 418 -10.37 -20.88 -18.90
C GLY A 418 -10.19 -22.39 -19.01
N LEU A 419 -11.01 -23.03 -19.83
CA LEU A 419 -10.94 -24.46 -20.13
C LEU A 419 -9.58 -24.85 -20.72
N ARG A 420 -9.15 -24.17 -21.80
CA ARG A 420 -7.88 -24.46 -22.47
C ARG A 420 -6.69 -24.27 -21.52
N VAL A 421 -6.68 -23.16 -20.78
CA VAL A 421 -5.62 -22.81 -19.82
C VAL A 421 -5.56 -23.83 -18.68
N ALA A 422 -6.69 -24.13 -18.06
CA ALA A 422 -6.76 -25.07 -16.95
C ALA A 422 -6.29 -26.48 -17.37
N LEU A 423 -6.81 -27.01 -18.48
CA LEU A 423 -6.41 -28.31 -18.99
C LEU A 423 -4.93 -28.36 -19.37
N PHE A 424 -4.42 -27.33 -20.04
CA PHE A 424 -3.02 -27.28 -20.44
C PHE A 424 -2.09 -27.30 -19.23
N PHE A 425 -2.29 -26.40 -18.27
CA PHE A 425 -1.39 -26.28 -17.13
C PHE A 425 -1.49 -27.45 -16.15
N THR A 426 -2.69 -28.00 -15.92
CA THR A 426 -2.84 -29.21 -15.11
C THR A 426 -2.18 -30.43 -15.79
N LYS A 427 -2.23 -30.55 -17.12
CA LYS A 427 -1.51 -31.61 -17.87
C LYS A 427 0.00 -31.42 -17.86
N VAL A 428 0.50 -30.21 -18.10
CA VAL A 428 1.94 -29.89 -18.04
C VAL A 428 2.49 -30.20 -16.65
N HIS A 429 1.80 -29.78 -15.59
CA HIS A 429 2.23 -30.08 -14.23
C HIS A 429 2.25 -31.58 -13.94
N SER A 430 1.17 -32.30 -14.26
CA SER A 430 1.03 -33.73 -13.93
C SER A 430 1.89 -34.66 -14.79
N ARG A 431 2.13 -34.32 -16.06
CA ARG A 431 2.83 -35.21 -17.02
C ARG A 431 4.28 -34.83 -17.27
N ILE A 432 4.64 -33.56 -17.10
CA ILE A 432 5.99 -33.06 -17.42
C ILE A 432 6.70 -32.66 -16.14
N LEU A 433 6.17 -31.67 -15.41
CA LEU A 433 6.89 -31.07 -14.28
C LEU A 433 7.03 -32.05 -13.10
N ARG A 434 5.93 -32.64 -12.62
CA ARG A 434 5.97 -33.56 -11.48
C ARG A 434 6.83 -34.80 -11.77
N PRO A 435 6.67 -35.52 -12.90
CA PRO A 435 7.52 -36.67 -13.21
C PRO A 435 8.97 -36.28 -13.48
N GLY A 436 9.22 -35.20 -14.23
CA GLY A 436 10.56 -34.73 -14.58
C GLY A 436 11.36 -34.28 -13.36
N LEU A 437 10.76 -33.46 -12.49
CA LEU A 437 11.40 -33.04 -11.24
C LEU A 437 11.57 -34.20 -10.27
N SER A 438 10.64 -35.17 -10.24
CA SER A 438 10.79 -36.35 -9.39
C SER A 438 11.99 -37.22 -9.76
N GLN A 439 12.50 -37.16 -11.00
CA GLN A 439 13.76 -37.81 -11.37
C GLN A 439 14.95 -37.16 -10.65
N LEU A 440 14.90 -35.85 -10.38
CA LEU A 440 16.01 -35.07 -9.80
C LEU A 440 16.15 -35.21 -8.27
N PHE A 441 15.08 -35.54 -7.56
CA PHE A 441 15.04 -35.56 -6.09
C PHE A 441 14.94 -36.98 -5.51
N ASP A 442 15.42 -38.00 -6.22
CA ASP A 442 15.33 -39.42 -5.85
C ASP A 442 13.91 -39.98 -5.59
N GLY A 443 12.87 -39.18 -5.85
CA GLY A 443 11.50 -39.42 -5.42
C GLY A 443 10.70 -40.44 -6.23
N CYS A 444 11.26 -41.02 -7.30
CA CYS A 444 10.61 -42.12 -8.02
C CYS A 444 11.52 -43.34 -8.15
N PRO A 445 11.48 -44.29 -7.19
CA PRO A 445 12.26 -45.54 -7.24
C PRO A 445 11.91 -46.45 -8.42
N LYS A 446 10.79 -46.21 -9.10
CA LYS A 446 10.20 -47.11 -10.12
C LYS A 446 10.37 -46.66 -11.57
N ALA A 447 11.08 -45.56 -11.84
CA ALA A 447 11.30 -45.09 -13.22
C ALA A 447 12.57 -45.75 -13.81
N PRO A 448 12.46 -46.72 -14.74
CA PRO A 448 13.60 -47.20 -15.48
C PRO A 448 14.07 -46.08 -16.40
N ASN A 449 15.33 -45.67 -16.28
CA ASN A 449 15.95 -44.52 -16.94
C ASN A 449 15.53 -43.16 -16.35
N ARG A 450 16.47 -42.52 -15.66
CA ARG A 450 16.37 -41.14 -15.14
C ARG A 450 17.27 -40.18 -15.95
N PRO A 451 17.01 -39.97 -17.26
CA PRO A 451 17.92 -39.25 -18.14
C PRO A 451 18.21 -37.82 -17.67
N ILE A 452 17.23 -37.15 -17.04
CA ILE A 452 17.39 -35.79 -16.51
C ILE A 452 18.35 -35.81 -15.30
N ALA A 453 18.19 -36.78 -14.40
CA ALA A 453 19.07 -36.93 -13.23
C ALA A 453 20.50 -37.27 -13.66
N THR A 454 20.67 -38.16 -14.64
CA THR A 454 21.98 -38.51 -15.20
C THR A 454 22.64 -37.29 -15.85
N ALA A 455 21.90 -36.50 -16.62
CA ALA A 455 22.44 -35.28 -17.24
C ALA A 455 22.84 -34.23 -16.20
N MET A 456 22.01 -34.02 -15.17
CA MET A 456 22.34 -33.09 -14.07
C MET A 456 23.52 -33.57 -13.24
N GLY A 457 23.64 -34.88 -12.96
CA GLY A 457 24.81 -35.44 -12.28
C GLY A 457 26.09 -35.24 -13.08
N ARG A 458 26.06 -35.41 -14.41
CA ARG A 458 27.20 -35.10 -15.29
C ARG A 458 27.56 -33.63 -15.28
N LEU A 459 26.56 -32.74 -15.26
CA LEU A 459 26.78 -31.30 -15.15
C LEU A 459 27.42 -30.95 -13.80
N GLN A 460 26.94 -31.54 -12.70
CA GLN A 460 27.49 -31.33 -11.36
C GLN A 460 28.95 -31.75 -11.31
N LEU A 461 29.29 -32.95 -11.78
CA LEU A 461 30.68 -33.42 -11.86
C LEU A 461 31.58 -32.48 -12.68
N ALA A 462 31.08 -32.00 -13.83
CA ALA A 462 31.84 -31.05 -14.65
C ALA A 462 32.04 -29.68 -13.96
N LEU A 463 31.10 -29.26 -13.11
CA LEU A 463 31.23 -28.04 -12.32
C LEU A 463 32.16 -28.23 -11.12
N ASP A 464 32.10 -29.39 -10.47
CA ASP A 464 32.99 -29.74 -9.35
C ASP A 464 34.44 -29.82 -9.86
N ASP A 465 34.69 -30.50 -10.99
CA ASP A 465 36.00 -30.49 -11.67
C ASP A 465 36.49 -29.08 -11.99
N LEU A 466 35.59 -28.19 -12.44
CA LEU A 466 35.92 -26.80 -12.73
C LEU A 466 36.29 -26.03 -11.44
N PHE A 467 35.59 -26.28 -10.33
CA PHE A 467 35.87 -25.65 -9.04
C PHE A 467 37.15 -26.16 -8.40
N GLU A 468 37.45 -27.47 -8.51
CA GLU A 468 38.72 -28.05 -8.10
C GLU A 468 39.89 -27.45 -8.88
N GLN A 469 39.77 -27.36 -10.22
CA GLN A 469 40.79 -26.74 -11.08
C GLN A 469 41.01 -25.26 -10.72
N ALA A 470 39.95 -24.55 -10.35
CA ALA A 470 40.01 -23.17 -9.88
C ALA A 470 40.50 -23.03 -8.42
N LYS A 471 40.73 -24.13 -7.70
CA LYS A 471 41.08 -24.18 -6.26
C LYS A 471 40.09 -23.42 -5.37
N LEU A 472 38.80 -23.50 -5.71
CA LEU A 472 37.72 -22.81 -4.99
C LEU A 472 36.99 -23.71 -3.98
N GLU A 473 37.34 -25.00 -3.88
CA GLU A 473 36.84 -25.85 -2.81
C GLU A 473 37.61 -25.62 -1.49
N PRO A 474 36.93 -25.58 -0.32
CA PRO A 474 37.62 -25.57 0.95
C PRO A 474 38.20 -26.96 1.22
N THR A 475 39.53 -27.05 1.35
CA THR A 475 40.23 -28.23 1.90
C THR A 475 39.70 -28.67 3.24
#